data_AF-A0A953ZYX0-F1
#
_entry.id   AF-A0A953ZYX0-F1
#
_cell.length_a   1.000
_cell.length_b   1.000
_cell.length_c   1.000
_cell.angle_alpha   90.00
_cell.angle_beta   90.00
_cell.angle_gamma   90.00
#
_symmetry.space_group_name_H-M   'P 1'
#
loop_
_entity.id
_entity.type
_entity.pdbx_description
1 polymer ?
#
loop_
_entity_poly.entity_id
_entity_poly.type
_entity_poly.pdbx_seq_one_letter_code
_entity_poly.pdbx_strand_id
1 'polypeptide(L)'
;MTLDVDSGSRDGGGQVGVVFDTVVRVDGAPWVRLFFADTVLPSGSRLMLTAVDDHAVQRHDAASLRAYGASSCRFNGSAVRVQLWAGAATRGNRVRVVRAECGAESPTAPSLCGANDRRVATADRRIARLSVGCTGFLVSADVLITAGHCASQASHVIASFNVPPSSPSGELRMASPNDQYAMLATGFQRLNGGVGADWAIGRLAPNSNTGLRPGDAQGGWMRIGAVPAQPGSEAIRVIGYGITTPLGVLNRAQKSHVGPLVGIAPTALHYRTDTSTGDSGSPLLLERTGDVLGIDTQDGCAAAPTTSFNSGTRIDRGDLQTAVQGLVRNYGSILPLGHGCAGTRGVADLVGGGTPRLGGALFLHAARVPNRAASLLLIGDSSTAWGSIPLPLPLGFLGMTGCTLWVSGEVPLWRIIPEDGDVLAWFTVPNDPRLVDGKVFCQLICPDPAANPNGAVATNAVEVTIGR
;
A
#
# COMPACT_ATOMS: atom_id res chain seq x y z
N MET A 1 6.98 19.98 -19.98
CA MET A 1 7.30 20.24 -21.40
C MET A 1 6.61 19.23 -22.31
N THR A 2 6.12 19.65 -23.47
CA THR A 2 5.58 18.74 -24.49
C THR A 2 6.72 18.04 -25.22
N LEU A 3 6.52 16.77 -25.53
CA LEU A 3 7.44 15.92 -26.30
C LEU A 3 6.66 15.25 -27.42
N ASP A 4 7.34 14.78 -28.47
CA ASP A 4 6.71 13.95 -29.50
C ASP A 4 7.69 12.85 -29.92
N VAL A 5 7.94 11.93 -28.98
CA VAL A 5 8.77 10.75 -29.23
C VAL A 5 7.84 9.58 -29.46
N ASP A 6 7.76 9.11 -30.70
CA ASP A 6 6.86 8.02 -31.10
C ASP A 6 7.64 6.91 -31.77
N SER A 7 7.44 5.67 -31.31
CA SER A 7 8.01 4.52 -31.98
C SER A 7 7.35 4.24 -33.33
N GLY A 8 6.12 4.72 -33.56
CA GLY A 8 5.23 4.15 -34.56
C GLY A 8 4.83 2.70 -34.21
N SER A 9 4.09 2.05 -35.10
CA SER A 9 3.75 0.63 -34.96
C SER A 9 4.99 -0.25 -35.16
N ARG A 10 5.22 -1.19 -34.25
CA ARG A 10 6.34 -2.14 -34.25
C ARG A 10 5.84 -3.56 -34.00
N ASP A 11 6.34 -4.51 -34.77
CA ASP A 11 5.97 -5.92 -34.64
C ASP A 11 7.05 -6.72 -33.90
N GLY A 12 6.61 -7.71 -33.14
CA GLY A 12 7.50 -8.64 -32.46
C GLY A 12 7.98 -9.75 -33.40
N GLY A 13 9.25 -10.13 -33.25
CA GLY A 13 9.84 -11.31 -33.90
C GLY A 13 9.43 -12.62 -33.23
N GLY A 14 10.14 -13.72 -33.51
CA GLY A 14 9.83 -15.04 -32.93
C GLY A 14 10.09 -15.17 -31.42
N GLN A 15 10.75 -14.19 -30.80
CA GLN A 15 11.06 -14.13 -29.37
C GLN A 15 10.84 -12.72 -28.83
N VAL A 16 10.77 -12.58 -27.50
CA VAL A 16 10.68 -11.28 -26.84
C VAL A 16 11.96 -10.47 -27.09
N GLY A 17 11.84 -9.22 -27.52
CA GLY A 17 13.01 -8.39 -27.84
C GLY A 17 12.70 -6.90 -27.92
N VAL A 18 13.74 -6.08 -27.88
CA VAL A 18 13.63 -4.62 -28.05
C VAL A 18 13.34 -4.29 -29.51
N VAL A 19 12.27 -3.55 -29.75
CA VAL A 19 11.84 -3.10 -31.10
C VAL A 19 11.88 -1.58 -31.27
N PHE A 20 12.11 -0.85 -30.18
CA PHE A 20 12.37 0.59 -30.18
C PHE A 20 13.20 0.96 -28.95
N ASP A 21 14.15 1.86 -29.11
CA ASP A 21 15.09 2.28 -28.08
C ASP A 21 15.49 3.73 -28.32
N THR A 22 15.26 4.59 -27.32
CA THR A 22 15.63 6.00 -27.39
C THR A 22 15.92 6.54 -26.00
N VAL A 23 16.53 7.71 -25.91
CA VAL A 23 16.73 8.43 -24.65
C VAL A 23 15.96 9.73 -24.71
N VAL A 24 15.03 9.91 -23.77
CA VAL A 24 14.37 11.19 -23.54
C VAL A 24 15.23 11.99 -22.59
N ARG A 25 15.68 13.17 -23.01
CA ARG A 25 16.50 14.09 -22.22
C ARG A 25 15.75 15.38 -21.93
N VAL A 26 15.91 15.88 -20.70
CA VAL A 26 15.42 17.18 -20.26
C VAL A 26 16.59 17.87 -19.58
N ASP A 27 17.32 18.70 -20.33
CA ASP A 27 18.59 19.26 -19.88
C ASP A 27 18.47 20.05 -18.58
N GLY A 28 19.40 19.81 -17.65
CA GLY A 28 19.43 20.45 -16.33
C GLY A 28 18.32 19.99 -15.37
N ALA A 29 17.48 19.02 -15.75
CA ALA A 29 16.46 18.50 -14.86
C ALA A 29 17.08 17.64 -13.73
N PRO A 30 16.75 17.91 -12.46
CA PRO A 30 17.19 17.08 -11.33
C PRO A 30 16.47 15.72 -11.28
N TRP A 31 15.29 15.65 -11.90
CA TRP A 31 14.48 14.45 -12.02
C TRP A 31 13.52 14.57 -13.21
N VAL A 32 13.05 13.43 -13.72
CA VAL A 32 12.12 13.35 -14.86
C VAL A 32 10.96 12.38 -14.57
N ARG A 33 9.75 12.75 -14.97
CA ARG A 33 8.58 11.86 -15.10
C ARG A 33 8.05 11.96 -16.53
N LEU A 34 7.82 10.82 -17.17
CA LEU A 34 7.33 10.74 -18.54
C LEU A 34 5.83 10.43 -18.57
N PHE A 35 5.15 10.98 -19.56
CA PHE A 35 3.73 10.73 -19.84
C PHE A 35 3.57 10.23 -21.27
N PHE A 36 2.64 9.31 -21.42
CA PHE A 36 2.44 8.54 -22.63
C PHE A 36 1.03 8.76 -23.17
N ALA A 37 0.90 8.70 -24.49
CA ALA A 37 -0.38 8.59 -25.20
C ALA A 37 -0.29 7.44 -26.19
N ASP A 38 -1.43 6.99 -26.72
CA ASP A 38 -1.52 6.04 -27.85
C ASP A 38 -0.58 4.82 -27.77
N THR A 39 -0.27 4.39 -26.54
CA THR A 39 0.73 3.35 -26.26
C THR A 39 0.02 2.01 -26.23
N VAL A 40 0.53 1.08 -27.03
CA VAL A 40 -0.07 -0.24 -27.26
C VAL A 40 0.95 -1.29 -26.85
N LEU A 41 0.61 -2.04 -25.80
CA LEU A 41 1.42 -3.13 -25.25
C LEU A 41 0.59 -4.42 -25.28
N PRO A 42 0.59 -5.17 -26.39
CA PRO A 42 -0.01 -6.51 -26.46
C PRO A 42 0.54 -7.45 -25.37
N SER A 43 -0.14 -8.57 -25.14
CA SER A 43 0.30 -9.56 -24.14
C SER A 43 1.76 -10.00 -24.38
N GLY A 44 2.57 -10.02 -23.33
CA GLY A 44 4.00 -10.31 -23.39
C GLY A 44 4.90 -9.13 -23.79
N SER A 45 4.32 -8.00 -24.22
CA SER A 45 5.05 -6.77 -24.48
C SER A 45 5.14 -5.88 -23.24
N ARG A 46 6.20 -5.08 -23.15
CA ARG A 46 6.43 -4.16 -22.03
C ARG A 46 7.20 -2.91 -22.45
N LEU A 47 6.99 -1.86 -21.70
CA LEU A 47 7.84 -0.67 -21.69
C LEU A 47 8.87 -0.82 -20.57
N MET A 48 10.15 -0.61 -20.88
CA MET A 48 11.22 -0.53 -19.89
C MET A 48 11.81 0.87 -19.90
N LEU A 49 11.78 1.52 -18.75
CA LEU A 49 12.24 2.88 -18.51
C LEU A 49 13.44 2.80 -17.58
N THR A 50 14.59 3.31 -18.00
CA THR A 50 15.82 3.26 -17.21
C THR A 50 16.38 4.66 -17.08
N ALA A 51 16.48 5.18 -15.85
CA ALA A 51 17.22 6.40 -15.59
C ALA A 51 18.68 6.24 -16.03
N VAL A 52 19.21 7.24 -16.74
CA VAL A 52 20.59 7.18 -17.22
C VAL A 52 21.58 7.34 -16.07
N ASP A 53 21.24 8.16 -15.08
CA ASP A 53 22.20 8.62 -14.06
C ASP A 53 22.42 7.61 -12.94
N ASP A 54 21.37 6.93 -12.47
CA ASP A 54 21.42 5.97 -11.35
C ASP A 54 20.99 4.55 -11.74
N HIS A 55 20.71 4.31 -13.02
CA HIS A 55 20.25 3.03 -13.57
C HIS A 55 18.96 2.49 -12.92
N ALA A 56 18.18 3.34 -12.25
CA ALA A 56 16.89 2.94 -11.72
C ALA A 56 15.94 2.54 -12.86
N VAL A 57 15.27 1.39 -12.71
CA VAL A 57 14.41 0.82 -13.75
C VAL A 57 12.95 0.78 -13.32
N GLN A 58 12.05 1.21 -14.19
CA GLN A 58 10.62 0.92 -14.11
C GLN A 58 10.18 0.12 -15.34
N ARG A 59 9.34 -0.89 -15.13
CA ARG A 59 8.73 -1.70 -16.18
C ARG A 59 7.24 -1.52 -16.14
N HIS A 60 6.63 -1.48 -17.32
CA HIS A 60 5.19 -1.45 -17.47
C HIS A 60 4.74 -2.46 -18.52
N ASP A 61 3.75 -3.26 -18.18
CA ASP A 61 2.83 -3.87 -19.14
C ASP A 61 1.64 -2.92 -19.40
N ALA A 62 0.67 -3.36 -20.21
CA ALA A 62 -0.53 -2.56 -20.46
C ALA A 62 -1.35 -2.25 -19.20
N ALA A 63 -1.43 -3.18 -18.25
CA ALA A 63 -2.25 -3.05 -17.06
C ALA A 63 -1.64 -2.03 -16.08
N SER A 64 -0.36 -2.16 -15.77
CA SER A 64 0.37 -1.25 -14.90
C SER A 64 0.54 0.13 -15.52
N LEU A 65 0.73 0.26 -16.84
CA LEU A 65 0.77 1.58 -17.49
C LEU A 65 -0.57 2.32 -17.33
N ARG A 66 -1.69 1.60 -17.50
CA ARG A 66 -3.03 2.15 -17.26
C ARG A 66 -3.22 2.54 -15.79
N ALA A 67 -2.76 1.69 -14.87
CA ALA A 67 -2.84 1.97 -13.43
C ALA A 67 -2.05 3.22 -13.02
N TYR A 68 -0.93 3.51 -13.69
CA TYR A 68 -0.14 4.73 -13.51
C TYR A 68 -0.66 5.92 -14.32
N GLY A 69 -1.87 5.85 -14.88
CA GLY A 69 -2.49 6.96 -15.62
C GLY A 69 -1.71 7.33 -16.89
N ALA A 70 -1.15 6.33 -17.58
CA ALA A 70 -0.27 6.52 -18.73
C ALA A 70 0.95 7.43 -18.41
N SER A 71 1.57 7.19 -17.26
CA SER A 71 2.79 7.91 -16.85
C SER A 71 3.79 6.98 -16.18
N SER A 72 5.04 7.41 -16.09
CA SER A 72 6.06 6.74 -15.30
C SER A 72 6.03 7.18 -13.83
N CYS A 73 6.84 6.54 -12.99
CA CYS A 73 7.30 7.12 -11.73
C CYS A 73 8.24 8.31 -11.99
N ARG A 74 8.76 8.94 -10.91
CA ARG A 74 9.79 9.97 -11.02
C ARG A 74 11.18 9.31 -10.95
N PHE A 75 12.04 9.62 -11.91
CA PHE A 75 13.42 9.15 -11.98
C PHE A 75 14.38 10.25 -11.56
N ASN A 76 15.50 9.90 -10.91
CA ASN A 76 16.59 10.85 -10.70
C ASN A 76 17.27 11.17 -12.04
N GLY A 77 17.79 12.39 -12.14
CA GLY A 77 18.58 12.81 -13.29
C GLY A 77 17.76 13.36 -14.44
N SER A 78 18.51 13.77 -15.47
CA SER A 78 17.99 14.54 -16.61
C SER A 78 17.55 13.68 -17.79
N ALA A 79 17.75 12.36 -17.73
CA ALA A 79 17.56 11.47 -18.86
C ALA A 79 17.00 10.10 -18.49
N VAL A 80 16.04 9.63 -19.28
CA VAL A 80 15.43 8.30 -19.15
C VAL A 80 15.50 7.60 -20.50
N ARG A 81 16.15 6.44 -20.54
CA ARG A 81 16.11 5.52 -21.68
C ARG A 81 14.74 4.84 -21.73
N VAL A 82 14.10 4.89 -22.89
CA VAL A 82 12.77 4.34 -23.15
C VAL A 82 12.93 3.19 -24.14
N GLN A 83 12.66 1.97 -23.69
CA GLN A 83 12.73 0.77 -24.52
C GLN A 83 11.36 0.10 -24.63
N LEU A 84 10.90 -0.11 -25.86
CA LEU A 84 9.73 -0.94 -26.16
C LEU A 84 10.20 -2.37 -26.41
N TRP A 85 9.82 -3.29 -25.53
CA TRP A 85 10.03 -4.71 -25.68
C TRP A 85 8.75 -5.35 -26.22
N ALA A 86 8.80 -5.87 -27.44
CA ALA A 86 7.68 -6.58 -28.04
C ALA A 86 7.67 -8.04 -27.57
N GLY A 87 6.49 -8.56 -27.21
CA GLY A 87 6.26 -9.98 -26.99
C GLY A 87 6.45 -10.79 -28.28
N ALA A 88 6.74 -12.07 -28.15
CA ALA A 88 6.92 -12.96 -29.29
C ALA A 88 5.67 -12.95 -30.20
N ALA A 89 5.90 -12.80 -31.51
CA ALA A 89 4.90 -12.73 -32.56
C ALA A 89 3.79 -11.67 -32.40
N THR A 90 3.97 -10.70 -31.49
CA THR A 90 3.01 -9.60 -31.32
C THR A 90 2.98 -8.67 -32.54
N ARG A 91 1.89 -7.93 -32.71
CA ARG A 91 1.70 -6.94 -33.77
C ARG A 91 1.23 -5.62 -33.16
N GLY A 92 1.64 -4.50 -33.77
CA GLY A 92 1.09 -3.19 -33.39
C GLY A 92 1.61 -2.63 -32.06
N ASN A 93 2.77 -3.06 -31.57
CA ASN A 93 3.38 -2.47 -30.38
C ASN A 93 3.70 -1.00 -30.66
N ARG A 94 3.42 -0.11 -29.72
CA ARG A 94 3.73 1.32 -29.86
C ARG A 94 3.99 1.94 -28.50
N VAL A 95 4.98 2.82 -28.43
CA VAL A 95 5.13 3.78 -27.32
C VAL A 95 5.18 5.18 -27.90
N ARG A 96 4.41 6.10 -27.30
CA ARG A 96 4.47 7.52 -27.64
C ARG A 96 4.57 8.36 -26.37
N VAL A 97 5.71 9.02 -26.18
CA VAL A 97 6.00 9.94 -25.09
C VAL A 97 5.57 11.34 -25.51
N VAL A 98 4.57 11.89 -24.83
CA VAL A 98 3.94 13.16 -25.21
C VAL A 98 4.31 14.32 -24.30
N ARG A 99 4.83 14.03 -23.11
CA ARG A 99 5.15 15.06 -22.12
C ARG A 99 6.15 14.56 -21.10
N ALA A 100 7.02 15.46 -20.65
CA ALA A 100 7.85 15.26 -19.46
C ALA A 100 7.53 16.32 -18.41
N GLU A 101 7.49 15.89 -17.15
CA GLU A 101 7.55 16.73 -15.96
C GLU A 101 8.94 16.64 -15.35
N CYS A 102 9.45 17.77 -14.89
CA CYS A 102 10.71 17.95 -14.18
C CYS A 102 10.58 19.24 -13.36
N GLY A 103 11.47 19.45 -12.40
CA GLY A 103 11.53 20.77 -11.75
C GLY A 103 12.44 20.82 -10.54
N ALA A 104 12.89 22.04 -10.23
CA ALA A 104 13.48 22.36 -8.95
C ALA A 104 12.38 22.88 -8.01
N GLU A 105 12.55 22.67 -6.71
CA GLU A 105 11.71 23.36 -5.74
C GLU A 105 12.16 24.79 -5.55
N SER A 106 11.20 25.71 -5.44
CA SER A 106 11.48 27.06 -4.99
C SER A 106 11.51 27.09 -3.45
N PRO A 107 12.47 27.80 -2.83
CA PRO A 107 12.44 28.02 -1.39
C PRO A 107 11.14 28.74 -1.03
N THR A 108 10.37 28.17 -0.11
CA THR A 108 9.26 28.88 0.55
C THR A 108 9.60 29.02 2.03
N ALA A 109 9.03 30.02 2.71
CA ALA A 109 9.22 30.14 4.14
C ALA A 109 8.42 29.04 4.86
N PRO A 110 9.01 28.29 5.81
CA PRO A 110 8.28 27.27 6.55
C PRO A 110 7.36 27.92 7.59
N SER A 111 6.19 27.33 7.83
CA SER A 111 5.22 27.81 8.81
C SER A 111 5.39 27.15 10.18
N LEU A 112 6.55 27.39 10.81
CA LEU A 112 6.95 26.73 12.06
C LEU A 112 6.21 27.28 13.29
N CYS A 113 5.99 26.43 14.30
CA CYS A 113 5.40 26.81 15.60
C CYS A 113 6.44 27.28 16.62
N GLY A 114 7.64 27.64 16.16
CA GLY A 114 8.73 28.16 16.96
C GLY A 114 9.72 28.94 16.10
N ALA A 115 10.62 29.67 16.76
CA ALA A 115 11.64 30.48 16.09
C ALA A 115 12.66 29.65 15.30
N ASN A 116 12.85 28.38 15.69
CA ASN A 116 13.76 27.44 15.05
C ASN A 116 12.98 26.22 14.57
N ASP A 117 13.43 25.61 13.48
CA ASP A 117 12.93 24.31 13.04
C ASP A 117 13.40 23.22 14.00
N ARG A 118 12.47 22.61 14.75
CA ARG A 118 12.78 21.56 15.73
C ARG A 118 12.51 20.16 15.20
N ARG A 119 12.12 20.04 13.93
CA ARG A 119 11.87 18.73 13.33
C ARG A 119 13.18 17.98 13.15
N VAL A 120 13.17 16.69 13.45
CA VAL A 120 14.32 15.79 13.34
C VAL A 120 14.08 14.75 12.25
N ALA A 121 15.16 14.25 11.64
CA ALA A 121 15.07 13.19 10.64
C ALA A 121 14.39 11.93 11.21
N THR A 122 13.60 11.24 10.38
CA THR A 122 12.96 9.97 10.73
C THR A 122 12.77 9.09 9.49
N ALA A 123 12.34 7.84 9.67
CA ALA A 123 12.15 6.86 8.61
C ALA A 123 11.00 5.86 8.93
N ASP A 124 9.79 6.37 9.10
CA ASP A 124 8.57 5.57 9.12
C ASP A 124 8.18 5.14 7.69
N ARG A 125 8.23 3.84 7.43
CA ARG A 125 8.00 3.26 6.10
C ARG A 125 6.53 3.34 5.67
N ARG A 126 5.59 3.67 6.57
CA ARG A 126 4.15 3.72 6.28
C ARG A 126 3.71 5.07 5.70
N ILE A 127 4.63 6.03 5.60
CA ILE A 127 4.36 7.41 5.18
C ILE A 127 5.09 7.70 3.87
N ALA A 128 4.37 8.31 2.93
CA ALA A 128 4.85 8.61 1.59
C ALA A 128 4.98 10.11 1.33
N ARG A 129 5.97 10.47 0.52
CA ARG A 129 6.02 11.77 -0.17
C ARG A 129 5.21 11.68 -1.45
N LEU A 130 4.29 12.63 -1.64
CA LEU A 130 3.42 12.67 -2.82
C LEU A 130 4.03 13.52 -3.93
N SER A 131 3.75 13.20 -5.19
CA SER A 131 4.22 13.96 -6.37
C SER A 131 3.75 15.39 -6.46
N VAL A 132 2.66 15.70 -5.79
CA VAL A 132 2.08 17.03 -5.68
C VAL A 132 2.75 17.91 -4.61
N GLY A 133 3.83 17.43 -3.98
CA GLY A 133 4.53 18.17 -2.94
C GLY A 133 3.80 18.15 -1.60
N CYS A 134 3.18 17.02 -1.25
CA CYS A 134 2.49 16.77 0.02
C CYS A 134 2.97 15.47 0.68
N THR A 135 2.37 15.11 1.81
CA THR A 135 2.55 13.86 2.53
C THR A 135 1.27 13.01 2.48
N GLY A 136 1.40 11.68 2.57
CA GLY A 136 0.27 10.79 2.84
C GLY A 136 0.71 9.55 3.61
N PHE A 137 -0.23 8.75 4.11
CA PHE A 137 0.08 7.58 4.93
C PHE A 137 -0.87 6.41 4.64
N LEU A 138 -0.37 5.19 4.84
CA LEU A 138 -1.12 3.95 4.62
C LEU A 138 -2.04 3.64 5.81
N VAL A 139 -3.26 3.19 5.51
CA VAL A 139 -4.24 2.65 6.49
C VAL A 139 -4.70 1.23 6.17
N SER A 140 -4.21 0.66 5.06
CA SER A 140 -4.28 -0.76 4.73
C SER A 140 -3.14 -1.15 3.79
N ALA A 141 -3.15 -2.37 3.27
CA ALA A 141 -2.16 -2.84 2.29
C ALA A 141 -2.05 -1.93 1.05
N ASP A 142 -3.12 -1.24 0.64
CA ASP A 142 -3.10 -0.37 -0.54
C ASP A 142 -3.88 0.94 -0.41
N VAL A 143 -4.48 1.24 0.74
CA VAL A 143 -5.24 2.49 0.92
C VAL A 143 -4.36 3.54 1.57
N LEU A 144 -4.28 4.71 0.93
CA LEU A 144 -3.55 5.88 1.40
C LEU A 144 -4.52 7.02 1.72
N ILE A 145 -4.28 7.70 2.85
CA ILE A 145 -4.95 8.95 3.24
C ILE A 145 -3.96 10.13 3.06
N THR A 146 -4.48 11.29 2.66
CA THR A 146 -3.77 12.58 2.59
C THR A 146 -4.76 13.74 2.77
N ALA A 147 -4.31 14.99 2.64
CA ALA A 147 -5.17 16.16 2.62
C ALA A 147 -5.92 16.28 1.27
N GLY A 148 -7.15 16.78 1.31
CA GLY A 148 -8.02 16.96 0.15
C GLY A 148 -7.49 17.92 -0.91
N HIS A 149 -6.79 18.97 -0.49
CA HIS A 149 -6.14 19.92 -1.40
C HIS A 149 -4.92 19.34 -2.12
N CYS A 150 -4.28 18.30 -1.56
CA CYS A 150 -3.12 17.63 -2.16
C CYS A 150 -3.49 16.72 -3.34
N ALA A 151 -4.75 16.30 -3.44
CA ALA A 151 -5.18 15.33 -4.44
C ALA A 151 -6.41 15.86 -5.20
N SER A 152 -6.24 16.89 -6.03
CA SER A 152 -7.33 17.37 -6.89
C SER A 152 -7.81 16.30 -7.88
N GLN A 153 -6.89 15.45 -8.36
CA GLN A 153 -7.14 14.29 -9.20
C GLN A 153 -6.19 13.14 -8.79
N ALA A 154 -6.73 11.93 -8.62
CA ALA A 154 -5.96 10.75 -8.23
C ALA A 154 -4.82 10.41 -9.20
N SER A 155 -5.09 10.46 -10.50
CA SER A 155 -4.16 10.04 -11.58
C SER A 155 -2.83 10.80 -11.61
N HIS A 156 -2.74 11.96 -10.93
CA HIS A 156 -1.52 12.75 -10.86
C HIS A 156 -0.63 12.40 -9.66
N VAL A 157 -1.16 11.66 -8.68
CA VAL A 157 -0.48 11.34 -7.43
C VAL A 157 0.35 10.06 -7.56
N ILE A 158 1.66 10.23 -7.39
CA ILE A 158 2.61 9.15 -7.12
C ILE A 158 3.01 9.24 -5.66
N ALA A 159 2.68 8.22 -4.88
CA ALA A 159 3.14 8.04 -3.51
C ALA A 159 4.52 7.38 -3.51
N SER A 160 5.51 8.06 -2.95
CA SER A 160 6.90 7.60 -2.87
C SER A 160 7.26 7.28 -1.42
N PHE A 161 7.57 6.02 -1.13
CA PHE A 161 8.04 5.54 0.17
C PHE A 161 9.56 5.43 0.17
N ASN A 162 10.18 5.20 1.34
CA ASN A 162 11.64 5.03 1.47
C ASN A 162 12.45 6.14 0.75
N VAL A 163 11.95 7.37 0.81
CA VAL A 163 12.53 8.52 0.10
C VAL A 163 13.89 8.87 0.73
N PRO A 164 14.97 8.90 -0.05
CA PRO A 164 16.29 9.27 0.47
C PRO A 164 16.34 10.75 0.89
N PRO A 165 17.30 11.14 1.74
CA PRO A 165 17.60 12.54 2.01
C PRO A 165 17.86 13.31 0.71
N SER A 166 17.52 14.61 0.72
CA SER A 166 17.87 15.51 -0.38
C SER A 166 19.39 15.76 -0.42
N SER A 167 19.87 16.39 -1.49
CA SER A 167 21.27 16.80 -1.58
C SER A 167 21.64 17.82 -0.47
N PRO A 168 22.93 18.09 -0.23
CA PRO A 168 23.35 19.15 0.67
C PRO A 168 22.81 20.54 0.30
N SER A 169 22.49 20.79 -0.98
CA SER A 169 21.83 22.02 -1.45
C SER A 169 20.30 21.95 -1.39
N GLY A 170 19.73 20.85 -0.92
CA GLY A 170 18.29 20.60 -0.79
C GLY A 170 17.59 20.18 -2.08
N GLU A 171 18.34 19.77 -3.10
CA GLU A 171 17.81 19.18 -4.33
C GLU A 171 17.15 17.82 -4.03
N LEU A 172 15.95 17.62 -4.57
CA LEU A 172 15.17 16.42 -4.33
C LEU A 172 15.85 15.19 -4.89
N ARG A 173 15.90 14.14 -4.07
CA ARG A 173 16.20 12.78 -4.55
C ARG A 173 14.92 11.95 -4.60
N MET A 174 14.72 11.22 -5.68
CA MET A 174 13.59 10.32 -5.89
C MET A 174 13.85 8.98 -5.23
N ALA A 175 12.78 8.39 -4.70
CA ALA A 175 12.80 7.02 -4.20
C ALA A 175 13.03 6.04 -5.35
N SER A 176 13.45 4.82 -5.02
CA SER A 176 13.50 3.71 -5.97
C SER A 176 12.15 3.58 -6.71
N PRO A 177 12.12 3.27 -8.02
CA PRO A 177 10.89 2.93 -8.71
C PRO A 177 10.10 1.80 -8.04
N ASN A 178 10.76 0.90 -7.29
CA ASN A 178 10.09 -0.15 -6.50
C ASN A 178 9.32 0.39 -5.28
N ASP A 179 9.56 1.64 -4.88
CA ASP A 179 8.93 2.31 -3.75
C ASP A 179 7.98 3.44 -4.20
N GLN A 180 7.65 3.52 -5.49
CA GLN A 180 6.75 4.53 -6.04
C GLN A 180 5.46 3.89 -6.58
N TYR A 181 4.31 4.35 -6.12
CA TYR A 181 3.00 3.76 -6.38
C TYR A 181 2.03 4.83 -6.89
N ALA A 182 1.27 4.52 -7.94
CA ALA A 182 0.28 5.45 -8.48
C ALA A 182 -1.05 5.33 -7.73
N MET A 183 -1.70 6.46 -7.47
CA MET A 183 -3.06 6.46 -6.94
C MET A 183 -4.08 6.19 -8.04
N LEU A 184 -4.97 5.23 -7.78
CA LEU A 184 -6.04 4.85 -8.68
C LEU A 184 -7.20 5.84 -8.59
N ALA A 185 -7.78 6.17 -9.75
CA ALA A 185 -9.00 7.00 -9.80
C ALA A 185 -10.23 6.25 -9.26
N THR A 186 -10.27 4.92 -9.42
CA THR A 186 -11.38 4.10 -8.93
C THR A 186 -11.44 4.11 -7.41
N GLY A 187 -12.59 4.54 -6.86
CA GLY A 187 -12.82 4.60 -5.41
C GLY A 187 -12.13 5.78 -4.72
N PHE A 188 -11.42 6.64 -5.46
CA PHE A 188 -10.85 7.87 -4.91
C PHE A 188 -11.96 8.80 -4.44
N GLN A 189 -11.83 9.30 -3.22
CA GLN A 189 -12.75 10.26 -2.62
C GLN A 189 -11.95 11.39 -2.00
N ARG A 190 -12.49 12.62 -2.09
CA ARG A 190 -11.89 13.78 -1.45
C ARG A 190 -12.94 14.78 -1.00
N LEU A 191 -12.56 15.56 -0.01
CA LEU A 191 -13.23 16.78 0.42
C LEU A 191 -12.15 17.86 0.58
N ASN A 192 -12.38 19.06 0.03
CA ASN A 192 -11.53 20.23 0.25
C ASN A 192 -12.42 21.45 0.46
N GLY A 193 -12.82 21.67 1.70
CA GLY A 193 -13.69 22.77 2.15
C GLY A 193 -13.07 23.63 3.24
N GLY A 194 -11.74 23.55 3.45
CA GLY A 194 -11.02 24.28 4.49
C GLY A 194 -10.82 23.48 5.78
N VAL A 195 -10.54 24.20 6.88
CA VAL A 195 -10.16 23.60 8.17
C VAL A 195 -11.19 22.59 8.66
N GLY A 196 -10.73 21.38 8.95
CA GLY A 196 -11.58 20.29 9.41
C GLY A 196 -12.45 19.67 8.33
N ALA A 197 -12.37 20.12 7.08
CA ALA A 197 -13.11 19.60 5.92
C ALA A 197 -12.14 19.37 4.75
N ASP A 198 -10.95 18.82 5.04
CA ASP A 198 -9.88 18.67 4.06
C ASP A 198 -9.23 17.29 4.19
N TRP A 199 -9.65 16.35 3.35
CA TRP A 199 -9.16 14.97 3.35
C TRP A 199 -9.28 14.36 1.96
N ALA A 200 -8.38 13.45 1.62
CA ALA A 200 -8.50 12.57 0.46
C ALA A 200 -8.10 11.15 0.84
N ILE A 201 -8.72 10.18 0.17
CA ILE A 201 -8.42 8.77 0.35
C ILE A 201 -8.55 8.05 -0.99
N GLY A 202 -7.63 7.14 -1.26
CA GLY A 202 -7.63 6.36 -2.48
C GLY A 202 -6.78 5.12 -2.37
N ARG A 203 -6.97 4.21 -3.32
CA ARG A 203 -6.10 3.04 -3.47
C ARG A 203 -4.84 3.40 -4.24
N LEU A 204 -3.76 2.75 -3.88
CA LEU A 204 -2.53 2.72 -4.64
C LEU A 204 -2.48 1.44 -5.47
N ALA A 205 -2.12 1.57 -6.74
CA ALA A 205 -1.87 0.42 -7.60
C ALA A 205 -0.70 -0.41 -7.05
N PRO A 206 -0.68 -1.75 -7.21
CA PRO A 206 0.53 -2.53 -7.00
C PRO A 206 1.70 -1.98 -7.82
N ASN A 207 2.91 -2.12 -7.28
CA ASN A 207 4.10 -1.60 -7.94
C ASN A 207 4.32 -2.29 -9.29
N SER A 208 4.68 -1.52 -10.32
CA SER A 208 4.79 -2.05 -11.67
C SER A 208 5.99 -2.98 -11.89
N ASN A 209 7.00 -2.95 -11.02
CA ASN A 209 8.14 -3.86 -11.06
C ASN A 209 7.95 -5.10 -10.21
N THR A 210 7.42 -4.93 -8.99
CA THR A 210 7.40 -6.00 -7.98
C THR A 210 6.05 -6.70 -7.86
N GLY A 211 4.97 -6.08 -8.34
CA GLY A 211 3.59 -6.56 -8.16
C GLY A 211 3.08 -6.48 -6.72
N LEU A 212 3.88 -5.99 -5.77
CA LEU A 212 3.49 -5.87 -4.37
C LEU A 212 2.58 -4.66 -4.16
N ARG A 213 1.65 -4.76 -3.21
CA ARG A 213 0.94 -3.61 -2.67
C ARG A 213 1.88 -2.83 -1.74
N PRO A 214 1.70 -1.51 -1.58
CA PRO A 214 2.63 -0.70 -0.80
C PRO A 214 2.72 -1.15 0.66
N GLY A 215 1.62 -1.42 1.35
CA GLY A 215 1.65 -1.86 2.74
C GLY A 215 2.34 -3.21 2.93
N ASP A 216 2.24 -4.12 1.96
CA ASP A 216 3.00 -5.38 1.98
C ASP A 216 4.51 -5.11 1.84
N ALA A 217 4.90 -4.23 0.91
CA ALA A 217 6.30 -3.84 0.69
C ALA A 217 6.89 -3.05 1.87
N GLN A 218 6.07 -2.24 2.55
CA GLN A 218 6.49 -1.43 3.70
C GLN A 218 6.41 -2.19 5.04
N GLY A 219 5.82 -3.39 5.04
CA GLY A 219 5.68 -4.23 6.24
C GLY A 219 4.56 -3.82 7.18
N GLY A 220 3.59 -3.03 6.72
CA GLY A 220 2.42 -2.64 7.50
C GLY A 220 1.81 -1.29 7.11
N TRP A 221 0.84 -0.86 7.92
CA TRP A 221 0.12 0.40 7.78
C TRP A 221 -0.25 0.97 9.16
N MET A 222 -0.78 2.18 9.20
CA MET A 222 -1.12 2.87 10.44
C MET A 222 -2.47 2.43 10.98
N ARG A 223 -2.60 2.42 12.32
CA ARG A 223 -3.87 2.21 13.01
C ARG A 223 -4.57 3.56 13.20
N ILE A 224 -5.84 3.62 12.87
CA ILE A 224 -6.70 4.77 13.17
C ILE A 224 -7.09 4.70 14.66
N GLY A 225 -6.88 5.79 15.37
CA GLY A 225 -7.22 5.95 16.79
C GLY A 225 -8.52 6.72 17.02
N ALA A 226 -8.89 6.83 18.28
CA ALA A 226 -9.99 7.69 18.72
C ALA A 226 -9.44 9.07 19.11
N VAL A 227 -10.10 10.13 18.63
CA VAL A 227 -9.77 11.49 19.03
C VAL A 227 -10.07 11.68 20.53
N PRO A 228 -9.14 12.26 21.32
CA PRO A 228 -9.36 12.49 22.75
C PRO A 228 -10.56 13.39 23.04
N ALA A 229 -11.11 13.31 24.25
CA ALA A 229 -12.23 14.16 24.65
C ALA A 229 -11.82 15.61 24.95
N GLN A 230 -10.57 15.84 25.40
CA GLN A 230 -10.07 17.15 25.83
C GLN A 230 -8.62 17.40 25.37
N PRO A 231 -8.26 18.63 24.95
CA PRO A 231 -6.88 18.98 24.61
C PRO A 231 -5.97 18.97 25.86
N GLY A 232 -4.65 19.00 25.65
CA GLY A 232 -3.65 19.11 26.72
C GLY A 232 -3.39 17.83 27.52
N SER A 233 -4.20 16.77 27.35
CA SER A 233 -3.96 15.46 27.94
C SER A 233 -2.87 14.65 27.21
N GLU A 234 -2.56 15.01 25.95
CA GLU A 234 -1.79 14.19 25.04
C GLU A 234 -0.91 15.02 24.09
N ALA A 235 0.26 14.47 23.71
CA ALA A 235 1.16 15.06 22.74
C ALA A 235 0.90 14.47 21.33
N ILE A 236 1.07 15.31 20.31
CA ILE A 236 0.86 14.97 18.90
C ILE A 236 2.20 14.96 18.20
N ARG A 237 2.51 13.82 17.59
CA ARG A 237 3.61 13.69 16.64
C ARG A 237 3.10 13.90 15.23
N VAL A 238 3.77 14.77 14.49
CA VAL A 238 3.60 14.87 13.03
C VAL A 238 4.84 14.27 12.39
N ILE A 239 4.64 13.48 11.33
CA ILE A 239 5.71 12.95 10.50
C ILE A 239 5.39 13.25 9.04
N GLY A 240 6.27 13.98 8.35
CA GLY A 240 5.99 14.47 7.01
C GLY A 240 7.21 14.82 6.19
N TYR A 241 6.93 15.27 4.96
CA TYR A 241 7.91 15.62 3.94
C TYR A 241 7.89 17.12 3.62
N GLY A 242 7.66 17.96 4.62
CA GLY A 242 7.76 19.41 4.48
C GLY A 242 9.14 19.90 4.03
N ILE A 243 9.22 21.14 3.58
CA ILE A 243 10.50 21.80 3.25
C ILE A 243 11.31 22.18 4.49
N THR A 244 12.56 22.61 4.33
CA THR A 244 13.35 23.28 5.38
C THR A 244 13.92 24.59 4.86
N THR A 245 14.14 25.57 5.75
CA THR A 245 14.83 26.82 5.41
C THR A 245 15.91 27.10 6.46
N PRO A 246 17.20 27.18 6.07
CA PRO A 246 17.72 27.00 4.71
C PRO A 246 17.49 25.60 4.13
N LEU A 247 17.55 25.49 2.81
CA LEU A 247 17.52 24.21 2.11
C LEU A 247 18.74 23.37 2.51
N GLY A 248 18.55 22.05 2.59
CA GLY A 248 19.62 21.11 2.92
C GLY A 248 19.13 19.67 2.83
N VAL A 249 19.89 18.74 3.41
CA VAL A 249 19.61 17.29 3.30
C VAL A 249 18.23 16.87 3.83
N LEU A 250 17.64 17.68 4.71
CA LEU A 250 16.30 17.44 5.26
C LEU A 250 15.17 18.07 4.44
N ASN A 251 15.46 18.86 3.40
CA ASN A 251 14.43 19.42 2.52
C ASN A 251 13.63 18.30 1.86
N ARG A 252 12.30 18.25 2.04
CA ARG A 252 11.43 17.18 1.52
C ARG A 252 11.92 15.75 1.78
N ALA A 253 12.73 15.57 2.82
CA ALA A 253 13.04 14.30 3.44
C ALA A 253 12.12 14.09 4.64
N GLN A 254 11.97 12.85 5.10
CA GLN A 254 11.02 12.57 6.18
C GLN A 254 11.54 13.14 7.50
N LYS A 255 10.69 13.93 8.16
CA LYS A 255 10.99 14.60 9.41
C LYS A 255 9.84 14.42 10.39
N SER A 256 10.14 14.50 11.69
CA SER A 256 9.16 14.43 12.75
C SER A 256 9.36 15.51 13.80
N HIS A 257 8.27 15.97 14.38
CA HIS A 257 8.28 16.77 15.61
C HIS A 257 7.10 16.37 16.49
N VAL A 258 7.24 16.63 17.79
CA VAL A 258 6.20 16.38 18.80
C VAL A 258 5.82 17.72 19.42
N GLY A 259 4.53 18.00 19.47
CA GLY A 259 3.98 19.22 20.06
C GLY A 259 2.67 18.96 20.79
N PRO A 260 2.17 19.92 21.57
CA PRO A 260 0.91 19.75 22.29
C PRO A 260 -0.30 19.82 21.35
N LEU A 261 -1.32 18.99 21.62
CA LEU A 261 -2.68 19.23 21.15
C LEU A 261 -3.30 20.36 21.98
N VAL A 262 -3.64 21.48 21.34
CA VAL A 262 -4.11 22.70 22.01
C VAL A 262 -5.60 22.98 21.82
N GLY A 263 -6.25 22.30 20.88
CA GLY A 263 -7.68 22.47 20.66
C GLY A 263 -8.29 21.29 19.91
N ILE A 264 -9.55 21.02 20.21
CA ILE A 264 -10.37 20.02 19.53
C ILE A 264 -11.68 20.70 19.16
N ALA A 265 -11.94 20.78 17.87
CA ALA A 265 -13.20 21.28 17.32
C ALA A 265 -14.07 20.09 16.84
N PRO A 266 -15.33 20.31 16.42
CA PRO A 266 -16.19 19.23 15.95
C PRO A 266 -15.57 18.37 14.84
N THR A 267 -14.79 18.97 13.93
CA THR A 267 -14.19 18.28 12.78
C THR A 267 -12.69 18.56 12.59
N ALA A 268 -12.08 19.36 13.47
CA ALA A 268 -10.68 19.76 13.37
C ALA A 268 -9.89 19.52 14.67
N LEU A 269 -8.58 19.38 14.52
CA LEU A 269 -7.59 19.36 15.60
C LEU A 269 -6.69 20.57 15.47
N HIS A 270 -6.33 21.19 16.60
CA HIS A 270 -5.37 22.29 16.66
C HIS A 270 -4.15 21.87 17.49
N TYR A 271 -2.95 22.03 16.95
CA TYR A 271 -1.70 21.57 17.57
C TYR A 271 -0.56 22.54 17.33
N ARG A 272 0.47 22.46 18.16
CA ARG A 272 1.70 23.27 18.04
C ARG A 272 2.92 22.40 17.77
N THR A 273 2.82 21.62 16.71
CA THR A 273 3.92 20.83 16.16
C THR A 273 4.48 21.56 14.95
N ASP A 274 5.80 21.70 14.84
CA ASP A 274 6.41 22.29 13.64
C ASP A 274 6.02 21.53 12.38
N THR A 275 5.46 22.27 11.42
CA THR A 275 5.10 21.83 10.07
C THR A 275 5.54 22.91 9.08
N SER A 276 5.48 22.61 7.80
CA SER A 276 5.77 23.53 6.70
C SER A 276 5.13 23.04 5.42
N THR A 277 5.16 23.85 4.37
CA THR A 277 4.81 23.44 3.00
C THR A 277 5.32 22.03 2.67
N GLY A 278 4.39 21.10 2.47
CA GLY A 278 4.66 19.69 2.20
C GLY A 278 4.33 18.71 3.31
N ASP A 279 4.16 19.21 4.54
CA ASP A 279 3.62 18.42 5.63
C ASP A 279 2.09 18.22 5.49
N SER A 280 1.40 19.01 4.66
CA SER A 280 0.00 18.76 4.29
C SER A 280 -0.25 17.30 3.92
N GLY A 281 -1.22 16.67 4.60
CA GLY A 281 -1.58 15.27 4.49
C GLY A 281 -0.82 14.33 5.43
N SER A 282 0.10 14.84 6.26
CA SER A 282 0.80 14.06 7.28
C SER A 282 -0.16 13.51 8.32
N PRO A 283 0.11 12.31 8.87
CA PRO A 283 -0.66 11.81 10.00
C PRO A 283 -0.37 12.61 11.27
N LEU A 284 -1.42 12.95 12.01
CA LEU A 284 -1.34 13.46 13.37
C LEU A 284 -1.40 12.27 14.32
N LEU A 285 -0.25 11.84 14.82
CA LEU A 285 -0.12 10.64 15.64
C LEU A 285 -0.23 10.98 17.12
N LEU A 286 -1.00 10.19 17.87
CA LEU A 286 -0.96 10.20 19.32
C LEU A 286 0.38 9.66 19.79
N GLU A 287 1.20 10.48 20.43
CA GLU A 287 2.59 10.13 20.77
C GLU A 287 2.72 8.84 21.59
N ARG A 288 1.81 8.62 22.56
CA ARG A 288 1.86 7.46 23.45
C ARG A 288 1.59 6.13 22.72
N THR A 289 0.75 6.14 21.69
CA THR A 289 0.24 4.91 21.06
C THR A 289 0.68 4.72 19.61
N GLY A 290 1.08 5.81 18.93
CA GLY A 290 1.33 5.82 17.50
C GLY A 290 0.07 5.78 16.63
N ASP A 291 -1.12 6.00 17.20
CA ASP A 291 -2.38 5.98 16.45
C ASP A 291 -2.65 7.29 15.74
N VAL A 292 -3.24 7.21 14.55
CA VAL A 292 -3.65 8.39 13.78
C VAL A 292 -4.91 8.99 14.41
N LEU A 293 -4.83 10.26 14.81
CA LEU A 293 -5.95 11.07 15.31
C LEU A 293 -6.51 12.02 14.25
N GLY A 294 -5.70 12.35 13.24
CA GLY A 294 -6.09 13.28 12.19
C GLY A 294 -5.08 13.40 11.08
N ILE A 295 -5.32 14.36 10.20
CA ILE A 295 -4.55 14.67 9.00
C ILE A 295 -4.11 16.13 9.10
N ASP A 296 -2.83 16.42 8.94
CA ASP A 296 -2.31 17.80 8.85
C ASP A 296 -2.82 18.47 7.58
N THR A 297 -3.39 19.68 7.67
CA THR A 297 -4.07 20.29 6.50
C THR A 297 -3.81 21.78 6.32
N GLN A 298 -3.67 22.54 7.41
CA GLN A 298 -3.41 23.97 7.36
C GLN A 298 -2.32 24.37 8.34
N ASP A 299 -1.28 24.96 7.77
CA ASP A 299 -0.31 25.75 8.50
C ASP A 299 -0.98 27.02 9.05
N GLY A 300 -0.82 27.28 10.34
CA GLY A 300 -1.40 28.44 11.02
C GLY A 300 -0.54 29.01 12.16
N CYS A 301 0.60 28.37 12.43
CA CYS A 301 1.58 28.86 13.38
C CYS A 301 2.33 30.10 12.88
N ALA A 302 2.54 31.06 13.78
CA ALA A 302 3.47 32.17 13.63
C ALA A 302 4.62 31.99 14.62
N ALA A 303 5.85 32.38 14.23
CA ALA A 303 7.05 32.24 15.08
C ALA A 303 6.92 32.94 16.46
N ALA A 304 6.02 33.92 16.57
CA ALA A 304 5.43 34.46 17.80
C ALA A 304 4.10 35.13 17.41
N PRO A 305 2.98 35.02 18.17
CA PRO A 305 2.81 34.56 19.56
C PRO A 305 2.43 33.08 19.75
N THR A 306 2.49 32.61 21.01
CA THR A 306 2.14 31.25 21.48
C THR A 306 0.66 30.87 21.34
N THR A 307 -0.19 31.79 20.86
CA THR A 307 -1.61 31.55 20.62
C THR A 307 -1.93 30.98 19.24
N SER A 308 -0.93 30.97 18.33
CA SER A 308 -1.07 30.38 17.00
C SER A 308 -0.94 28.86 17.04
N PHE A 309 -1.54 28.18 16.05
CA PHE A 309 -1.58 26.73 15.96
C PHE A 309 -1.74 26.29 14.51
N ASN A 310 -1.24 25.10 14.21
CA ASN A 310 -1.59 24.39 12.99
C ASN A 310 -2.93 23.68 13.17
N SER A 311 -3.60 23.43 12.04
CA SER A 311 -4.91 22.81 12.02
C SER A 311 -4.93 21.59 11.12
N GLY A 312 -5.67 20.58 11.57
CA GLY A 312 -5.83 19.33 10.85
C GLY A 312 -7.26 18.84 10.83
N THR A 313 -7.60 17.99 9.86
CA THR A 313 -8.89 17.29 9.80
C THR A 313 -8.89 16.10 10.76
N ARG A 314 -9.93 15.97 11.58
CA ARG A 314 -10.09 14.80 12.47
C ARG A 314 -10.28 13.51 11.68
N ILE A 315 -9.63 12.43 12.12
CA ILE A 315 -9.72 11.13 11.46
C ILE A 315 -11.11 10.50 11.61
N ASP A 316 -11.83 10.83 12.69
CA ASP A 316 -13.09 10.24 13.10
C ASP A 316 -14.34 10.94 12.52
N ARG A 317 -14.16 11.85 11.55
CA ARG A 317 -15.29 12.42 10.81
C ARG A 317 -16.13 11.32 10.16
N GLY A 318 -17.44 11.40 10.27
CA GLY A 318 -18.35 10.36 9.76
C GLY A 318 -18.24 10.10 8.25
N ASP A 319 -18.04 11.15 7.43
CA ASP A 319 -17.84 11.03 5.99
C ASP A 319 -16.51 10.36 5.63
N LEU A 320 -15.41 10.78 6.28
CA LEU A 320 -14.10 10.14 6.11
C LEU A 320 -14.12 8.69 6.60
N GLN A 321 -14.72 8.39 7.75
CA GLN A 321 -14.87 7.03 8.27
C GLN A 321 -15.68 6.15 7.32
N THR A 322 -16.73 6.69 6.70
CA THR A 322 -17.50 5.98 5.65
C THR A 322 -16.59 5.66 4.46
N ALA A 323 -15.77 6.61 4.01
CA ALA A 323 -14.83 6.39 2.91
C ALA A 323 -13.74 5.37 3.25
N VAL A 324 -13.17 5.42 4.46
CA VAL A 324 -12.21 4.44 4.99
C VAL A 324 -12.84 3.05 5.03
N GLN A 325 -14.03 2.91 5.62
CA GLN A 325 -14.72 1.63 5.71
C GLN A 325 -15.04 1.07 4.32
N GLY A 326 -15.48 1.94 3.40
CA GLY A 326 -15.68 1.57 2.00
C GLY A 326 -14.40 0.98 1.39
N LEU A 327 -13.27 1.68 1.44
CA LEU A 327 -12.05 1.20 0.78
C LEU A 327 -11.35 0.06 1.52
N VAL A 328 -11.31 0.06 2.85
CA VAL A 328 -10.59 -0.97 3.60
C VAL A 328 -11.36 -2.29 3.61
N ARG A 329 -12.70 -2.26 3.73
CA ARG A 329 -13.52 -3.49 3.69
C ARG A 329 -13.65 -4.07 2.29
N ASN A 330 -13.46 -3.27 1.23
CA ASN A 330 -13.61 -3.73 -0.15
C ASN A 330 -12.64 -4.87 -0.56
N TYR A 331 -11.54 -5.17 0.15
CA TYR A 331 -10.69 -6.34 -0.20
C TYR A 331 -10.92 -7.58 0.66
N GLY A 332 -11.73 -7.47 1.70
CA GLY A 332 -11.84 -8.51 2.71
C GLY A 332 -10.55 -8.62 3.53
N SER A 333 -10.46 -9.64 4.38
CA SER A 333 -9.28 -9.93 5.20
C SER A 333 -9.00 -11.41 5.24
N ILE A 334 -7.73 -11.76 5.50
CA ILE A 334 -7.28 -13.13 5.73
C ILE A 334 -6.46 -13.09 7.01
N LEU A 335 -6.90 -13.78 8.06
CA LEU A 335 -6.25 -13.80 9.36
C LEU A 335 -6.00 -15.24 9.81
N PRO A 336 -4.84 -15.55 10.40
CA PRO A 336 -4.61 -16.87 11.00
C PRO A 336 -5.52 -17.06 12.22
N LEU A 337 -5.98 -18.29 12.43
CA LEU A 337 -6.82 -18.70 13.56
C LEU A 337 -6.23 -19.95 14.22
N GLY A 338 -6.01 -19.88 15.53
CA GLY A 338 -5.49 -21.01 16.29
C GLY A 338 -4.06 -21.41 15.91
N HIS A 339 -3.72 -22.66 16.20
CA HIS A 339 -2.40 -23.24 15.92
C HIS A 339 -2.56 -24.68 15.44
N GLY A 340 -1.61 -25.15 14.62
CA GLY A 340 -1.54 -26.56 14.23
C GLY A 340 -0.92 -27.42 15.32
N CYS A 341 -1.02 -28.74 15.15
CA CYS A 341 -0.31 -29.70 15.99
C CYS A 341 1.06 -30.07 15.42
N ALA A 342 1.90 -30.64 16.29
CA ALA A 342 3.20 -31.14 15.91
C ALA A 342 3.08 -32.40 15.02
N GLY A 343 3.76 -32.38 13.89
CA GLY A 343 3.98 -33.53 13.00
C GLY A 343 5.46 -33.80 12.76
N THR A 344 5.74 -34.77 11.89
CA THR A 344 7.11 -35.18 11.53
C THR A 344 7.93 -34.07 10.87
N ARG A 345 7.27 -33.04 10.33
CA ARG A 345 7.89 -31.88 9.66
C ARG A 345 7.80 -30.58 10.48
N GLY A 346 7.42 -30.67 11.75
CA GLY A 346 7.22 -29.52 12.64
C GLY A 346 5.73 -29.21 12.88
N VAL A 347 5.43 -28.00 13.33
CA VAL A 347 4.03 -27.58 13.59
C VAL A 347 3.33 -27.28 12.27
N ALA A 348 2.32 -28.08 11.92
CA ALA A 348 1.59 -27.98 10.66
C ALA A 348 0.94 -26.61 10.50
N ASP A 349 1.02 -26.02 9.30
CA ASP A 349 0.58 -24.64 9.05
C ASP A 349 -0.21 -24.49 7.75
N LEU A 350 -1.24 -23.65 7.79
CA LEU A 350 -2.07 -23.24 6.67
C LEU A 350 -2.10 -21.72 6.60
N VAL A 351 -1.66 -21.17 5.47
CA VAL A 351 -1.59 -19.73 5.22
C VAL A 351 -2.49 -19.39 4.05
N GLY A 352 -3.36 -18.39 4.22
CA GLY A 352 -4.17 -17.85 3.13
C GLY A 352 -3.51 -16.63 2.49
N GLY A 353 -3.79 -16.42 1.21
CA GLY A 353 -3.39 -15.23 0.47
C GLY A 353 -4.36 -14.86 -0.64
N GLY A 354 -4.10 -13.73 -1.29
CA GLY A 354 -4.95 -13.18 -2.34
C GLY A 354 -5.75 -11.96 -1.90
N THR A 355 -6.85 -11.70 -2.60
CA THR A 355 -7.77 -10.59 -2.30
C THR A 355 -9.18 -11.17 -2.21
N PRO A 356 -9.64 -11.56 -0.99
CA PRO A 356 -10.93 -12.19 -0.80
C PRO A 356 -12.05 -11.15 -0.95
N ARG A 357 -12.28 -10.67 -2.16
CA ARG A 357 -13.38 -9.78 -2.55
C ARG A 357 -14.23 -10.42 -3.62
N LEU A 358 -15.42 -9.90 -3.90
CA LEU A 358 -16.28 -10.39 -4.97
C LEU A 358 -15.52 -10.48 -6.32
N GLY A 359 -15.59 -11.65 -6.96
CA GLY A 359 -14.85 -11.96 -8.19
C GLY A 359 -13.33 -12.08 -8.03
N GLY A 360 -12.81 -11.86 -6.82
CA GLY A 360 -11.39 -12.00 -6.47
C GLY A 360 -10.97 -13.46 -6.24
N ALA A 361 -9.67 -13.65 -6.04
CA ALA A 361 -9.09 -14.95 -5.76
C ALA A 361 -8.60 -15.04 -4.31
N LEU A 362 -8.91 -16.17 -3.68
CA LEU A 362 -8.33 -16.67 -2.44
C LEU A 362 -7.49 -17.89 -2.78
N PHE A 363 -6.29 -17.98 -2.22
CA PHE A 363 -5.47 -19.18 -2.30
C PHE A 363 -4.97 -19.61 -0.93
N LEU A 364 -4.71 -20.90 -0.78
CA LEU A 364 -4.21 -21.50 0.45
C LEU A 364 -2.89 -22.21 0.19
N HIS A 365 -1.94 -22.04 1.09
CA HIS A 365 -0.67 -22.76 1.12
C HIS A 365 -0.59 -23.56 2.41
N ALA A 366 -0.10 -24.79 2.32
CA ALA A 366 0.24 -25.59 3.49
C ALA A 366 1.76 -25.66 3.63
N ALA A 367 2.24 -25.65 4.86
CA ALA A 367 3.66 -25.81 5.17
C ALA A 367 3.82 -26.77 6.35
N ARG A 368 4.99 -27.41 6.42
CA ARG A 368 5.35 -28.30 7.54
C ARG A 368 4.37 -29.48 7.68
N VAL A 369 3.89 -29.98 6.54
CA VAL A 369 3.04 -31.16 6.40
C VAL A 369 3.65 -32.11 5.36
N PRO A 370 3.43 -33.44 5.42
CA PRO A 370 3.97 -34.35 4.42
C PRO A 370 3.54 -34.03 2.97
N ASN A 371 4.51 -33.86 2.06
CA ASN A 371 4.26 -33.57 0.65
C ASN A 371 3.71 -34.80 -0.09
N ARG A 372 2.96 -34.56 -1.18
CA ARG A 372 2.28 -35.59 -2.01
C ARG A 372 1.26 -36.45 -1.25
N ALA A 373 0.91 -36.08 -0.02
CA ALA A 373 -0.12 -36.73 0.77
C ALA A 373 -1.51 -36.31 0.27
N ALA A 374 -2.47 -37.24 0.29
CA ALA A 374 -3.87 -36.94 0.05
C ALA A 374 -4.51 -36.43 1.35
N SER A 375 -4.85 -35.15 1.38
CA SER A 375 -5.24 -34.41 2.57
C SER A 375 -6.63 -33.83 2.43
N LEU A 376 -7.30 -33.67 3.57
CA LEU A 376 -8.66 -33.16 3.65
C LEU A 376 -8.64 -31.68 4.00
N LEU A 377 -8.98 -30.82 3.04
CA LEU A 377 -9.24 -29.41 3.28
C LEU A 377 -10.69 -29.25 3.73
N LEU A 378 -10.87 -28.76 4.94
CA LEU A 378 -12.16 -28.38 5.50
C LEU A 378 -12.41 -26.90 5.20
N ILE A 379 -13.58 -26.62 4.66
CA ILE A 379 -14.09 -25.26 4.48
C ILE A 379 -15.42 -25.18 5.23
N GLY A 380 -15.55 -24.16 6.06
CA GLY A 380 -16.76 -23.92 6.82
C GLY A 380 -17.11 -22.45 7.02
N ASP A 381 -18.28 -22.21 7.60
CA ASP A 381 -18.81 -20.88 7.88
C ASP A 381 -18.68 -20.48 9.37
N SER A 382 -18.15 -21.37 10.21
CA SER A 382 -18.09 -21.19 11.65
C SER A 382 -16.76 -21.67 12.26
N SER A 383 -16.32 -20.97 13.30
CA SER A 383 -15.19 -21.34 14.16
C SER A 383 -15.59 -21.60 15.61
N THR A 384 -16.90 -21.56 15.91
CA THR A 384 -17.43 -21.66 17.28
C THR A 384 -18.36 -22.85 17.46
N ALA A 385 -18.98 -23.36 16.39
CA ALA A 385 -19.80 -24.56 16.40
C ALA A 385 -19.88 -25.22 15.02
N TRP A 386 -19.98 -26.54 15.00
CA TRP A 386 -20.33 -27.35 13.84
C TRP A 386 -21.58 -28.19 14.16
N GLY A 387 -22.76 -27.68 13.81
CA GLY A 387 -24.03 -28.21 14.32
C GLY A 387 -24.09 -28.11 15.84
N SER A 388 -24.26 -29.23 16.54
CA SER A 388 -24.26 -29.29 18.01
C SER A 388 -22.86 -29.45 18.63
N ILE A 389 -21.81 -29.51 17.81
CA ILE A 389 -20.43 -29.71 18.27
C ILE A 389 -19.80 -28.34 18.53
N PRO A 390 -19.40 -28.02 19.77
CA PRO A 390 -18.69 -26.77 20.05
C PRO A 390 -17.28 -26.81 19.44
N LEU A 391 -16.86 -25.68 18.87
CA LEU A 391 -15.50 -25.47 18.37
C LEU A 391 -14.81 -24.37 19.20
N PRO A 392 -13.48 -24.43 19.36
CA PRO A 392 -12.56 -25.46 18.86
C PRO A 392 -12.71 -26.82 19.56
N LEU A 393 -12.60 -27.92 18.82
CA LEU A 393 -12.73 -29.29 19.32
C LEU A 393 -11.37 -29.99 19.37
N PRO A 394 -10.83 -30.34 20.55
CA PRO A 394 -9.64 -31.19 20.66
C PRO A 394 -9.88 -32.58 20.05
N LEU A 395 -9.01 -33.04 19.16
CA LEU A 395 -9.15 -34.29 18.40
C LEU A 395 -8.43 -35.48 19.04
N GLY A 396 -7.96 -35.34 20.28
CA GLY A 396 -7.23 -36.40 20.98
C GLY A 396 -8.03 -37.71 21.12
N PHE A 397 -9.36 -37.63 21.21
CA PHE A 397 -10.24 -38.81 21.29
C PHE A 397 -10.24 -39.66 20.01
N LEU A 398 -9.82 -39.10 18.86
CA LEU A 398 -9.60 -39.82 17.61
C LEU A 398 -8.19 -40.41 17.49
N GLY A 399 -7.34 -40.21 18.49
CA GLY A 399 -5.91 -40.54 18.43
C GLY A 399 -5.05 -39.45 17.78
N MET A 400 -5.63 -38.30 17.40
CA MET A 400 -4.89 -37.15 16.86
C MET A 400 -4.35 -36.28 18.00
N THR A 401 -3.42 -36.83 18.77
CA THR A 401 -2.87 -36.19 19.98
C THR A 401 -2.33 -34.80 19.70
N GLY A 402 -2.79 -33.80 20.46
CA GLY A 402 -2.36 -32.40 20.34
C GLY A 402 -3.02 -31.61 19.20
N CYS A 403 -3.84 -32.25 18.36
CA CYS A 403 -4.55 -31.59 17.27
C CYS A 403 -5.92 -31.07 17.71
N THR A 404 -6.32 -29.96 17.10
CA THR A 404 -7.59 -29.26 17.36
C THR A 404 -8.28 -28.99 16.04
N LEU A 405 -9.58 -29.30 15.97
CA LEU A 405 -10.46 -28.83 14.89
C LEU A 405 -10.93 -27.42 15.23
N TRP A 406 -10.53 -26.44 14.42
CA TRP A 406 -10.81 -25.03 14.62
C TRP A 406 -12.05 -24.56 13.85
N VAL A 407 -12.43 -25.29 12.80
CA VAL A 407 -13.43 -24.85 11.82
C VAL A 407 -14.52 -25.90 11.65
N SER A 408 -15.72 -25.45 11.30
CA SER A 408 -16.76 -26.32 10.80
C SER A 408 -16.39 -26.86 9.42
N GLY A 409 -16.98 -27.98 9.03
CA GLY A 409 -16.59 -28.76 7.86
C GLY A 409 -17.70 -28.94 6.83
N GLU A 410 -18.43 -27.87 6.51
CA GLU A 410 -19.56 -27.91 5.56
C GLU A 410 -19.14 -28.41 4.17
N VAL A 411 -17.96 -28.02 3.70
CA VAL A 411 -17.43 -28.40 2.38
C VAL A 411 -16.06 -29.08 2.54
N PRO A 412 -16.03 -30.41 2.70
CA PRO A 412 -14.78 -31.18 2.71
C PRO A 412 -14.27 -31.39 1.28
N LEU A 413 -13.01 -31.04 1.03
CA LEU A 413 -12.35 -31.16 -0.27
C LEU A 413 -11.04 -31.92 -0.16
N TRP A 414 -10.90 -33.00 -0.94
CA TRP A 414 -9.63 -33.71 -1.06
C TRP A 414 -8.62 -32.91 -1.88
N ARG A 415 -7.39 -32.80 -1.39
CA ARG A 415 -6.27 -32.13 -2.06
C ARG A 415 -5.02 -32.98 -1.95
N ILE A 416 -4.19 -32.96 -2.98
CA ILE A 416 -2.83 -33.49 -2.88
C ILE A 416 -1.95 -32.35 -2.39
N ILE A 417 -1.20 -32.58 -1.30
CA ILE A 417 -0.23 -31.60 -0.82
C ILE A 417 0.84 -31.42 -1.90
N PRO A 418 1.04 -30.20 -2.42
CA PRO A 418 2.08 -29.93 -3.39
C PRO A 418 3.46 -29.93 -2.70
N GLU A 419 4.52 -29.45 -3.36
CA GLU A 419 5.78 -29.25 -2.66
C GLU A 419 5.64 -28.11 -1.64
N ASP A 420 6.40 -28.14 -0.54
CA ASP A 420 6.27 -27.13 0.52
C ASP A 420 6.44 -25.71 -0.07
N GLY A 421 5.48 -24.83 0.23
CA GLY A 421 5.47 -23.45 -0.28
C GLY A 421 4.62 -23.25 -1.54
N ASP A 422 4.24 -24.32 -2.23
CA ASP A 422 3.32 -24.24 -3.37
C ASP A 422 1.86 -24.04 -2.93
N VAL A 423 1.03 -23.58 -3.86
CA VAL A 423 -0.40 -23.35 -3.62
C VAL A 423 -1.14 -24.69 -3.55
N LEU A 424 -1.78 -24.96 -2.42
CA LEU A 424 -2.63 -26.12 -2.20
C LEU A 424 -3.98 -26.00 -2.91
N ALA A 425 -4.61 -24.83 -2.82
CA ALA A 425 -5.96 -24.62 -3.34
C ALA A 425 -6.17 -23.19 -3.82
N TRP A 426 -6.98 -23.06 -4.88
CA TRP A 426 -7.42 -21.80 -5.46
C TRP A 426 -8.94 -21.73 -5.44
N PHE A 427 -9.48 -20.60 -4.98
CA PHE A 427 -10.90 -20.32 -4.94
C PHE A 427 -11.17 -18.95 -5.56
N THR A 428 -12.14 -18.91 -6.47
CA THR A 428 -12.72 -17.65 -6.92
C THR A 428 -13.88 -17.31 -6.00
N VAL A 429 -13.84 -16.13 -5.38
CA VAL A 429 -14.97 -15.62 -4.61
C VAL A 429 -16.08 -15.25 -5.60
N PRO A 430 -17.30 -15.81 -5.46
CA PRO A 430 -18.40 -15.48 -6.38
C PRO A 430 -18.67 -13.97 -6.41
N ASN A 431 -19.04 -13.45 -7.59
CA ASN A 431 -19.41 -12.04 -7.73
C ASN A 431 -20.86 -11.82 -7.26
N ASP A 432 -21.14 -12.12 -5.99
CA ASP A 432 -22.46 -11.99 -5.36
C ASP A 432 -22.38 -11.00 -4.19
N PRO A 433 -23.03 -9.82 -4.30
CA PRO A 433 -23.02 -8.81 -3.23
C PRO A 433 -23.48 -9.30 -1.86
N ARG A 434 -24.22 -10.41 -1.78
CA ARG A 434 -24.68 -11.00 -0.51
C ARG A 434 -23.54 -11.64 0.30
N LEU A 435 -22.39 -11.90 -0.33
CA LEU A 435 -21.24 -12.50 0.35
C LEU A 435 -20.37 -11.49 1.10
N VAL A 436 -20.56 -10.19 0.87
CA VAL A 436 -19.78 -9.12 1.50
C VAL A 436 -19.93 -9.17 3.02
N ASP A 437 -18.82 -8.98 3.72
CA ASP A 437 -18.66 -9.13 5.18
C ASP A 437 -18.92 -10.56 5.70
N GLY A 438 -19.28 -11.50 4.81
CA GLY A 438 -19.39 -12.92 5.11
C GLY A 438 -18.02 -13.50 5.47
N LYS A 439 -18.02 -14.49 6.37
CA LYS A 439 -16.80 -15.18 6.80
C LYS A 439 -16.75 -16.61 6.27
N VAL A 440 -15.56 -17.05 5.90
CA VAL A 440 -15.24 -18.42 5.53
C VAL A 440 -14.00 -18.85 6.30
N PHE A 441 -13.99 -20.07 6.80
CA PHE A 441 -12.91 -20.63 7.58
C PHE A 441 -12.34 -21.86 6.86
N CYS A 442 -11.02 -21.96 6.80
CA CYS A 442 -10.34 -23.08 6.14
C CYS A 442 -9.35 -23.73 7.11
N GLN A 443 -9.33 -25.07 7.15
CA GLN A 443 -8.34 -25.86 7.90
C GLN A 443 -7.98 -27.12 7.14
N LEU A 444 -6.74 -27.60 7.27
CA LEU A 444 -6.27 -28.79 6.59
C LEU A 444 -5.97 -29.91 7.59
N ILE A 445 -6.40 -31.13 7.25
CA ILE A 445 -6.01 -32.37 7.93
C ILE A 445 -5.17 -33.19 6.94
N CYS A 446 -3.94 -33.52 7.33
CA CYS A 446 -2.96 -34.19 6.48
C CYS A 446 -2.51 -35.52 7.11
N PRO A 447 -2.43 -36.62 6.33
CA PRO A 447 -1.81 -37.86 6.80
C PRO A 447 -0.35 -37.66 7.19
N ASP A 448 0.01 -38.14 8.38
CA ASP A 448 1.37 -38.16 8.92
C ASP A 448 1.51 -39.37 9.88
N PRO A 449 1.78 -40.58 9.34
CA PRO A 449 1.68 -41.84 10.09
C PRO A 449 2.53 -41.93 11.36
N ALA A 450 3.60 -41.14 11.47
CA ALA A 450 4.50 -41.14 12.61
C ALA A 450 4.25 -39.99 13.60
N ALA A 451 3.24 -39.14 13.37
CA ALA A 451 2.97 -38.00 14.24
C ALA A 451 2.22 -38.37 15.54
N ASN A 452 1.23 -39.26 15.46
CA ASN A 452 0.38 -39.67 16.58
C ASN A 452 -0.35 -41.00 16.26
N PRO A 453 -1.05 -41.64 17.23
CA PRO A 453 -1.72 -42.92 17.02
C PRO A 453 -2.74 -42.96 15.86
N ASN A 454 -3.35 -41.83 15.50
CA ASN A 454 -4.25 -41.75 14.35
C ASN A 454 -3.49 -41.66 13.01
N GLY A 455 -2.25 -41.17 13.03
CA GLY A 455 -1.44 -40.99 11.83
C GLY A 455 -1.84 -39.79 10.98
N ALA A 456 -2.37 -38.73 11.60
CA ALA A 456 -2.75 -37.49 10.90
C ALA A 456 -2.50 -36.24 11.76
N VAL A 457 -2.18 -35.12 11.11
CA VAL A 457 -2.00 -33.80 11.73
C VAL A 457 -3.02 -32.79 11.20
N ALA A 458 -3.43 -31.86 12.05
CA ALA A 458 -4.26 -30.71 11.69
C ALA A 458 -3.44 -29.42 11.76
N THR A 459 -3.62 -28.54 10.78
CA THR A 459 -3.01 -27.20 10.75
C THR A 459 -3.72 -26.24 11.71
N ASN A 460 -3.19 -25.03 11.88
CA ASN A 460 -4.03 -23.86 12.21
C ASN A 460 -5.13 -23.69 11.15
N ALA A 461 -6.07 -22.81 11.44
CA ALA A 461 -7.07 -22.37 10.49
C ALA A 461 -6.75 -20.98 9.93
N VAL A 462 -7.49 -20.62 8.89
CA VAL A 462 -7.51 -19.28 8.30
C VAL A 462 -8.95 -18.77 8.33
N GLU A 463 -9.17 -17.60 8.93
CA GLU A 463 -10.40 -16.84 8.83
C GLU A 463 -10.30 -15.89 7.63
N VAL A 464 -11.28 -15.97 6.73
CA VAL A 464 -11.41 -15.12 5.55
C VAL A 464 -12.68 -14.28 5.70
N THR A 465 -12.56 -12.97 5.73
CA THR A 465 -13.71 -12.06 5.57
C THR A 465 -13.80 -11.62 4.11
N ILE A 466 -14.97 -11.72 3.49
CA ILE A 466 -15.17 -11.36 2.08
C ILE A 466 -15.41 -9.85 1.93
N GLY A 467 -14.64 -9.19 1.07
CA GLY A 467 -14.83 -7.81 0.65
C GLY A 467 -15.67 -7.64 -0.61
N ARG A 468 -15.82 -6.39 -1.06
CA ARG A 468 -16.60 -5.98 -2.24
C ARG A 468 -15.84 -5.96 -3.56
#